data_AF-A0A2J8IUP5-F1
#
_entry.id   AF-A0A2J8IUP5-F1
#
_cell.length_a   1.000
_cell.length_b   1.000
_cell.length_c   1.000
_cell.angle_alpha   90.00
_cell.angle_beta   90.00
_cell.angle_gamma   90.00
#
_symmetry.space_group_name_H-M   'P 1'
#
loop_
_entity.id
_entity.type
_entity.pdbx_description
1 polymer ?
#
loop_
_entity_poly.entity_id
_entity_poly.type
_entity_poly.pdbx_seq_one_letter_code
_entity_poly.pdbx_strand_id
1 'polypeptide(L)'
;MVSLTAPYVSGFLAFREVPFLLELVQQLREKEPGLMPQVLLVDGNGVLHHRGFGVACHLGVLTDLPCVGVAKKLLQVDGLENNALHKEKIRLLQTRGDSFPLLGDSGTVLGMALRSHDRSTRPLYISVGHRMSLEAAVRLTCCCCRFRIPEPVRQADISSREHIRKSLGLPGPRTLRSPKAQRPVACPKRDSGESSGEGQPPQDHSPGPRTASRPGSQEQAGKDWQ
;
A
#
# COMPACT_ATOMS: atom_id res chain seq x y z
N MET A 1 -4.93 25.94 1.25
CA MET A 1 -5.53 25.26 0.08
C MET A 1 -4.78 25.74 -1.16
N VAL A 2 -4.47 24.84 -2.09
CA VAL A 2 -3.78 25.19 -3.35
C VAL A 2 -4.77 25.12 -4.52
N SER A 3 -4.54 25.91 -5.57
CA SER A 3 -5.35 25.90 -6.79
C SER A 3 -4.50 25.44 -7.97
N LEU A 4 -4.90 24.34 -8.60
CA LEU A 4 -4.19 23.75 -9.73
C LEU A 4 -4.66 24.40 -11.05
N THR A 5 -4.10 25.56 -11.39
CA THR A 5 -4.52 26.38 -12.54
C THR A 5 -4.07 25.83 -13.89
N ALA A 6 -2.95 25.11 -13.93
CA ALA A 6 -2.50 24.42 -15.15
C ALA A 6 -3.52 23.35 -15.58
N PRO A 7 -3.74 23.16 -16.90
CA PRO A 7 -4.73 22.20 -17.42
C PRO A 7 -4.33 20.74 -17.12
N TYR A 8 -5.33 19.85 -17.03
CA TYR A 8 -5.07 18.43 -16.93
C TYR A 8 -4.84 17.83 -18.33
N VAL A 9 -3.60 17.44 -18.60
CA VAL A 9 -3.21 16.68 -19.79
C VAL A 9 -2.51 15.40 -19.34
N SER A 10 -2.94 14.25 -19.86
CA SER A 10 -2.32 12.96 -19.53
C SER A 10 -0.82 13.00 -19.87
N GLY A 11 0.01 12.54 -18.95
CA GLY A 11 1.47 12.62 -19.08
C GLY A 11 2.08 13.98 -18.74
N PHE A 12 1.30 14.94 -18.23
CA PHE A 12 1.80 16.26 -17.78
C PHE A 12 1.35 16.62 -16.35
N LEU A 13 0.92 15.62 -15.57
CA LEU A 13 0.46 15.84 -14.19
C LEU A 13 1.51 16.57 -13.32
N ALA A 14 2.79 16.31 -13.56
CA ALA A 14 3.90 16.95 -12.87
C ALA A 14 3.84 18.49 -12.93
N PHE A 15 3.42 19.08 -14.06
CA PHE A 15 3.32 20.54 -14.19
C PHE A 15 2.22 21.14 -13.32
N ARG A 16 1.23 20.35 -12.91
CA ARG A 16 0.19 20.79 -11.98
C ARG A 16 0.67 20.69 -10.53
N GLU A 17 1.39 19.63 -10.18
CA GLU A 17 1.65 19.30 -8.77
C GLU A 17 3.03 19.76 -8.28
N VAL A 18 4.07 19.62 -9.10
CA VAL A 18 5.47 19.83 -8.69
C VAL A 18 5.75 21.23 -8.15
N PRO A 19 5.20 22.34 -8.71
CA PRO A 19 5.45 23.67 -8.15
C PRO A 19 5.09 23.77 -6.66
N PHE A 20 3.95 23.19 -6.27
CA PHE A 20 3.49 23.20 -4.88
C PHE A 20 4.29 22.25 -3.99
N LEU A 21 4.71 21.10 -4.53
CA LEU A 21 5.56 20.15 -3.79
C LEU A 21 6.95 20.73 -3.55
N LEU A 22 7.51 21.44 -4.52
CA LEU A 22 8.81 22.12 -4.42
C LEU A 22 8.78 23.18 -3.32
N GLU A 23 7.71 23.98 -3.26
CA GLU A 23 7.50 24.98 -2.20
C GLU A 23 7.49 24.33 -0.81
N LEU A 24 6.83 23.17 -0.63
CA LEU A 24 6.83 22.45 0.64
C LEU A 24 8.23 21.95 1.04
N VAL A 25 9.02 21.47 0.08
CA VAL A 25 10.40 21.02 0.33
C VAL A 25 11.30 22.20 0.69
N GLN A 26 11.15 23.34 0.02
CA GLN A 26 11.89 24.58 0.33
C GLN A 26 11.53 25.10 1.71
N GLN A 27 10.24 25.17 2.03
CA GLN A 27 9.76 25.57 3.35
C GLN A 27 10.31 24.66 4.46
N LEU A 28 10.36 23.35 4.25
CA LEU A 28 10.95 22.42 5.22
C LEU A 28 12.46 22.68 5.39
N ARG A 29 13.17 22.88 4.28
CA ARG A 29 14.61 23.17 4.28
C ARG A 29 14.95 24.43 5.08
N GLU A 30 14.10 25.46 4.99
CA GLU A 30 14.29 26.72 5.71
C GLU A 30 13.91 26.62 7.18
N LYS A 31 12.77 25.98 7.49
CA LYS A 31 12.23 25.96 8.85
C LYS A 31 12.87 24.91 9.75
N GLU A 32 13.10 23.71 9.22
CA GLU A 32 13.58 22.56 9.98
C GLU A 32 14.60 21.76 9.16
N PRO A 33 15.78 22.34 8.84
CA PRO A 33 16.79 21.70 7.99
C PRO A 33 17.26 20.34 8.53
N GLY A 34 17.25 20.14 9.85
CA GLY A 34 17.60 18.87 10.48
C GLY A 34 16.62 17.73 10.21
N LEU A 35 15.42 18.03 9.72
CA LEU A 35 14.38 17.06 9.34
C LEU A 35 14.28 16.86 7.82
N MET A 36 15.24 17.39 7.04
CA MET A 36 15.24 17.20 5.60
C MET A 36 15.32 15.71 5.23
N PRO A 37 14.43 15.22 4.35
CA PRO A 37 14.43 13.83 3.97
C PRO A 37 15.65 13.51 3.09
N GLN A 38 16.26 12.36 3.34
CA GLN A 38 17.33 11.83 2.48
C GLN A 38 16.79 11.23 1.18
N VAL A 39 15.50 10.90 1.13
CA VAL A 39 14.82 10.31 -0.03
C VAL A 39 13.32 10.60 0.04
N LEU A 40 12.71 10.86 -1.10
CA LEU A 40 11.26 11.06 -1.25
C LEU A 40 10.60 9.85 -1.93
N LEU A 41 9.54 9.34 -1.32
CA LEU A 41 8.62 8.37 -1.93
C LEU A 41 7.41 9.13 -2.45
N VAL A 42 7.27 9.22 -3.77
CA VAL A 42 6.28 10.05 -4.45
C VAL A 42 5.13 9.17 -4.96
N ASP A 43 3.88 9.55 -4.66
CA ASP A 43 2.68 8.86 -5.18
C ASP A 43 2.49 9.19 -6.67
N GLY A 44 3.19 8.45 -7.52
CA GLY A 44 3.23 8.72 -8.94
C GLY A 44 4.38 7.98 -9.62
N ASN A 45 4.57 8.25 -10.91
CA ASN A 45 5.63 7.61 -11.67
C ASN A 45 6.91 8.45 -11.68
N GLY A 46 8.05 7.75 -11.81
CA GLY A 46 9.33 8.30 -12.22
C GLY A 46 9.57 8.06 -13.71
N VAL A 47 10.60 7.28 -14.06
CA VAL A 47 10.95 6.97 -15.45
C VAL A 47 9.93 6.10 -16.19
N LEU A 48 9.05 5.39 -15.46
CA LEU A 48 7.90 4.67 -16.04
C LEU A 48 6.82 5.67 -16.45
N HIS A 49 7.05 6.39 -17.54
CA HIS A 49 6.25 7.53 -17.95
C HIS A 49 6.28 7.69 -19.47
N HIS A 50 5.24 8.33 -20.05
CA HIS A 50 5.10 8.55 -21.51
C HIS A 50 6.33 9.18 -22.17
N ARG A 51 7.14 9.92 -21.40
CA ARG A 51 8.37 10.58 -21.86
C ARG A 51 9.57 10.29 -20.96
N GLY A 52 9.54 9.21 -20.17
CA GLY A 52 10.62 8.90 -19.22
C GLY A 52 10.77 9.90 -18.05
N PHE A 53 9.85 10.86 -17.91
CA PHE A 53 9.97 11.97 -16.95
C PHE A 53 8.65 12.23 -16.20
N GLY A 54 8.33 11.37 -15.25
CA GLY A 54 7.16 11.51 -14.38
C GLY A 54 7.37 12.50 -13.23
N VAL A 55 6.36 12.62 -12.37
CA VAL A 55 6.35 13.53 -11.21
C VAL A 55 7.52 13.29 -10.26
N ALA A 56 7.92 12.04 -10.04
CA ALA A 56 9.04 11.71 -9.16
C ALA A 56 10.40 12.13 -9.75
N CYS A 57 10.57 12.04 -11.08
CA CYS A 57 11.76 12.55 -11.76
C CYS A 57 11.81 14.07 -11.67
N HIS A 58 10.69 14.72 -12.02
CA HIS A 58 10.60 16.17 -12.07
C HIS A 58 10.87 16.81 -10.70
N LEU A 59 10.22 16.30 -9.64
CA LEU A 59 10.48 16.76 -8.28
C LEU A 59 11.93 16.49 -7.86
N GLY A 60 12.45 15.30 -8.13
CA GLY A 60 13.81 14.92 -7.74
C GLY A 60 14.89 15.80 -8.37
N VAL A 61 14.78 16.09 -9.66
CA VAL A 61 15.72 16.97 -10.36
C VAL A 61 15.68 18.40 -9.81
N LEU A 62 14.49 18.95 -9.55
CA LEU A 62 14.37 20.32 -9.04
C LEU A 62 14.79 20.47 -7.58
N THR A 63 14.63 19.43 -6.77
CA THR A 63 15.00 19.43 -5.34
C THR A 63 16.44 18.98 -5.09
N ASP A 64 17.06 18.34 -6.08
CA ASP A 64 18.29 17.55 -5.98
C ASP A 64 18.25 16.48 -4.87
N LEU A 65 17.07 15.92 -4.60
CA LEU A 65 16.87 14.84 -3.64
C LEU A 65 16.64 13.50 -4.35
N PRO A 66 17.17 12.39 -3.81
CA PRO A 66 16.78 11.06 -4.24
C PRO A 66 15.27 10.88 -4.21
N CYS A 67 14.69 10.42 -5.32
CA CYS A 67 13.25 10.27 -5.47
C CYS A 67 12.88 8.92 -6.07
N VAL A 68 11.82 8.32 -5.54
CA VAL A 68 11.24 7.06 -6.00
C VAL A 68 9.78 7.27 -6.36
N GLY A 69 9.40 6.88 -7.58
CA GLY A 69 8.01 6.84 -8.00
C GLY A 69 7.33 5.56 -7.52
N VAL A 70 6.25 5.70 -6.73
CA VAL A 70 5.42 4.63 -6.21
C VAL A 70 4.01 4.73 -6.79
N ALA A 71 3.75 4.02 -7.89
CA ALA A 71 2.43 4.05 -8.53
C ALA A 71 1.53 2.88 -8.08
N LYS A 72 0.24 3.16 -7.91
CA LYS A 72 -0.78 2.17 -7.48
C LYS A 72 -1.39 1.38 -8.65
N LYS A 73 -1.13 1.81 -9.89
CA LYS A 73 -1.63 1.25 -11.16
C LYS A 73 -0.49 1.23 -12.18
N LEU A 74 -0.50 0.26 -13.09
CA LEU A 74 0.43 0.22 -14.22
C LEU A 74 0.09 1.37 -15.18
N LEU A 75 1.09 2.15 -15.55
CA LEU A 75 0.98 3.06 -16.68
C LEU A 75 1.39 2.32 -17.94
N GLN A 76 0.54 2.33 -18.97
CA GLN A 76 0.74 1.57 -20.20
C GLN A 76 1.53 2.43 -21.20
N VAL A 77 2.85 2.21 -21.23
CA VAL A 77 3.83 2.94 -22.04
C VAL A 77 4.89 1.97 -22.53
N ASP A 78 5.49 2.24 -23.69
CA ASP A 78 6.56 1.40 -24.26
C ASP A 78 6.18 -0.09 -24.32
N GLY A 79 4.97 -0.40 -24.81
CA GLY A 79 4.46 -1.77 -24.90
C GLY A 79 4.01 -2.42 -23.59
N LEU A 80 4.20 -1.77 -22.44
CA LEU A 80 3.68 -2.29 -21.17
C LEU A 80 2.15 -2.28 -21.17
N GLU A 81 1.56 -3.45 -20.94
CA GLU A 81 0.12 -3.62 -20.91
C GLU A 81 -0.34 -4.42 -19.68
N ASN A 82 -1.54 -4.13 -19.17
CA ASN A 82 -2.16 -4.93 -18.13
C ASN A 82 -2.92 -6.15 -18.71
N ASN A 83 -2.20 -6.95 -19.50
CA ASN A 83 -2.72 -8.10 -20.24
C ASN A 83 -2.68 -9.41 -19.41
N ALA A 84 -3.02 -10.54 -20.04
CA ALA A 84 -3.05 -11.84 -19.38
C ALA A 84 -1.68 -12.26 -18.81
N LEU A 85 -0.59 -12.03 -19.57
CA LEU A 85 0.77 -12.34 -19.13
C LEU A 85 1.15 -11.53 -17.88
N HIS A 86 0.79 -10.24 -17.85
CA HIS A 86 1.02 -9.39 -16.68
C HIS A 86 0.28 -9.91 -15.44
N LYS A 87 -0.98 -10.34 -15.62
CA LYS A 87 -1.79 -10.93 -14.53
C LYS A 87 -1.23 -12.25 -14.02
N GLU A 88 -0.72 -13.11 -14.91
CA GLU A 88 -0.04 -14.34 -14.50
C GLU A 88 1.23 -14.05 -13.69
N LYS A 89 2.07 -13.09 -14.13
CA LYS A 89 3.24 -12.67 -13.36
C LYS A 89 2.85 -12.14 -11.97
N ILE A 90 1.75 -11.38 -11.85
CA ILE A 90 1.23 -10.95 -10.54
C ILE A 90 0.80 -12.14 -9.68
N ARG A 91 0.17 -13.17 -10.27
CA ARG A 91 -0.26 -14.38 -9.56
C ARG A 91 0.92 -15.18 -9.01
N LEU A 92 2.08 -15.09 -9.66
CA LEU A 92 3.32 -15.74 -9.22
C LEU A 92 3.97 -15.06 -8.02
N LEU A 93 3.70 -13.77 -7.74
CA LEU A 93 4.19 -13.10 -6.54
C LEU A 93 3.50 -13.71 -5.31
N GLN A 94 4.23 -14.36 -4.39
CA GLN A 94 3.68 -15.08 -3.23
C GLN A 94 3.81 -14.33 -1.91
N THR A 95 4.95 -13.66 -1.69
CA THR A 95 5.29 -13.02 -0.41
C THR A 95 5.63 -11.54 -0.57
N ARG A 96 5.62 -10.81 0.55
CA ARG A 96 6.13 -9.44 0.60
C ARG A 96 7.59 -9.41 0.14
N GLY A 97 7.89 -8.49 -0.77
CA GLY A 97 9.21 -8.33 -1.35
C GLY A 97 9.34 -8.98 -2.72
N ASP A 98 8.50 -9.97 -3.04
CA ASP A 98 8.47 -10.57 -4.37
C ASP A 98 8.19 -9.48 -5.42
N SER A 99 8.94 -9.55 -6.52
CA SER A 99 8.84 -8.54 -7.55
C SER A 99 9.28 -9.08 -8.92
N PHE A 100 8.82 -8.46 -10.00
CA PHE A 100 9.25 -8.78 -11.37
C PHE A 100 9.46 -7.50 -12.21
N PRO A 101 10.36 -7.53 -13.20
CA PRO A 101 10.69 -6.36 -14.02
C PRO A 101 9.58 -5.99 -15.00
N LEU A 102 9.42 -4.68 -15.18
CA LEU A 102 8.56 -4.07 -16.19
C LEU A 102 9.44 -3.71 -17.40
N LEU A 103 9.63 -4.71 -18.26
CA LEU A 103 10.40 -4.60 -19.50
C LEU A 103 9.52 -4.01 -20.60
N GLY A 104 9.89 -2.85 -21.14
CA GLY A 104 9.23 -2.27 -22.30
C GLY A 104 9.70 -2.90 -23.62
N ASP A 105 8.98 -2.63 -24.70
CA ASP A 105 9.28 -3.13 -26.06
C ASP A 105 10.65 -2.68 -26.56
N SER A 106 11.13 -1.53 -26.07
CA SER A 106 12.50 -1.05 -26.32
C SER A 106 13.60 -1.95 -25.73
N GLY A 107 13.25 -2.93 -24.88
CA GLY A 107 14.19 -3.71 -24.09
C GLY A 107 14.65 -3.00 -22.80
N THR A 108 14.11 -1.81 -22.52
CA THR A 108 14.44 -1.05 -21.30
C THR A 108 13.60 -1.52 -20.12
N VAL A 109 14.23 -1.73 -18.95
CA VAL A 109 13.50 -1.96 -17.70
C VAL A 109 13.05 -0.60 -17.14
N LEU A 110 11.75 -0.31 -17.25
CA LEU A 110 11.16 0.96 -16.83
C LEU A 110 10.83 1.00 -15.33
N GLY A 111 10.75 -0.16 -14.69
CA GLY A 111 10.42 -0.28 -13.28
C GLY A 111 10.26 -1.71 -12.82
N MET A 112 9.69 -1.89 -11.64
CA MET A 112 9.42 -3.18 -11.01
C MET A 112 7.99 -3.22 -10.48
N ALA A 113 7.28 -4.32 -10.74
CA ALA A 113 6.06 -4.64 -10.00
C ALA A 113 6.45 -5.29 -8.67
N LEU A 114 6.01 -4.73 -7.54
CA LEU A 114 6.38 -5.16 -6.19
C LEU A 114 5.13 -5.60 -5.40
N ARG A 115 5.13 -6.82 -4.87
CA ARG A 115 4.19 -7.23 -3.83
C ARG A 115 4.66 -6.66 -2.49
N SER A 116 4.05 -5.57 -2.06
CA SER A 116 4.51 -4.80 -0.91
C SER A 116 4.05 -5.33 0.46
N HIS A 117 3.06 -6.23 0.50
CA HIS A 117 2.49 -6.74 1.74
C HIS A 117 1.80 -8.11 1.52
N ASP A 118 1.96 -9.04 2.46
CA ASP A 118 1.48 -10.43 2.32
C ASP A 118 -0.04 -10.53 2.12
N ARG A 119 -0.82 -9.74 2.85
CA ARG A 119 -2.29 -9.71 2.71
C ARG A 119 -2.81 -8.96 1.46
N SER A 120 -1.95 -8.53 0.54
CA SER A 120 -2.40 -7.84 -0.68
C SER A 120 -1.80 -8.46 -1.93
N THR A 121 -2.65 -8.81 -2.88
CA THR A 121 -2.26 -9.35 -4.20
C THR A 121 -2.02 -8.25 -5.24
N ARG A 122 -2.44 -7.00 -4.97
CA ARG A 122 -2.29 -5.89 -5.90
C ARG A 122 -0.91 -5.25 -5.75
N PRO A 123 0.00 -5.37 -6.74
CA PRO A 123 1.35 -4.84 -6.61
C PRO A 123 1.34 -3.30 -6.59
N LEU A 124 2.48 -2.75 -6.22
CA LEU A 124 2.90 -1.39 -6.54
C LEU A 124 3.82 -1.41 -7.75
N TYR A 125 3.85 -0.32 -8.51
CA TYR A 125 4.73 -0.16 -9.66
C TYR A 125 5.79 0.87 -9.30
N ILE A 126 7.01 0.39 -9.10
CA ILE A 126 8.13 1.18 -8.60
C ILE A 126 9.00 1.58 -9.78
N SER A 127 9.32 2.86 -9.88
CA SER A 127 10.21 3.39 -10.91
C SER A 127 11.17 4.42 -10.30
N VAL A 128 12.37 4.50 -10.87
CA VAL A 128 13.37 5.48 -10.46
C VAL A 128 12.84 6.88 -10.73
N GLY A 129 12.92 7.77 -9.75
CA GLY A 129 12.72 9.21 -9.95
C GLY A 129 14.05 9.91 -10.21
N HIS A 130 14.92 9.97 -9.20
CA HIS A 130 16.20 10.66 -9.27
C HIS A 130 17.21 10.07 -8.27
N ARG A 131 18.51 10.07 -8.61
CA ARG A 131 19.66 9.71 -7.74
C ARG A 131 19.53 8.41 -6.92
N MET A 132 18.82 7.41 -7.43
CA MET A 132 18.69 6.10 -6.80
C MET A 132 18.57 5.00 -7.87
N SER A 133 19.18 3.84 -7.65
CA SER A 133 19.00 2.68 -8.54
C SER A 133 17.62 2.05 -8.34
N LEU A 134 17.13 1.35 -9.37
CA LEU A 134 15.83 0.69 -9.30
C LEU A 134 15.77 -0.38 -8.20
N GLU A 135 16.84 -1.17 -8.04
CA GLU A 135 16.93 -2.17 -6.98
C GLU A 135 16.82 -1.55 -5.59
N ALA A 136 17.60 -0.49 -5.32
CA ALA A 136 17.56 0.22 -4.05
C ALA A 136 16.17 0.84 -3.79
N ALA A 137 15.54 1.41 -4.82
CA ALA A 137 14.20 1.96 -4.75
C ALA A 137 13.13 0.91 -4.37
N VAL A 138 13.20 -0.29 -4.95
CA VAL A 138 12.30 -1.40 -4.63
C VAL A 138 12.50 -1.88 -3.19
N ARG A 139 13.76 -2.09 -2.79
CA ARG A 139 14.10 -2.53 -1.42
C ARG A 139 13.64 -1.52 -0.37
N LEU A 140 13.95 -0.24 -0.57
CA LEU A 140 13.52 0.84 0.30
C LEU A 140 11.99 0.90 0.40
N THR A 141 11.31 0.85 -0.75
CA THR A 141 9.84 0.88 -0.77
C THR A 141 9.26 -0.28 0.04
N CYS A 142 9.81 -1.49 -0.12
CA CYS A 142 9.40 -2.66 0.64
C CYS A 142 9.62 -2.45 2.15
N CYS A 143 10.79 -1.93 2.57
CA CYS A 143 11.10 -1.62 3.97
C CYS A 143 10.12 -0.61 4.57
N CYS A 144 9.66 0.38 3.80
CA CYS A 144 8.69 1.38 4.24
C CYS A 144 7.24 0.87 4.28
N CYS A 145 6.96 -0.35 3.82
CA CYS A 145 5.61 -0.92 3.80
C CYS A 145 5.27 -1.67 5.11
N ARG A 146 4.59 -0.99 6.03
CA ARG A 146 3.84 -1.61 7.13
C ARG A 146 2.47 -2.14 6.67
N PHE A 147 1.89 -1.49 5.67
CA PHE A 147 0.68 -1.93 4.95
C PHE A 147 1.02 -2.04 3.45
N ARG A 148 0.01 -2.27 2.60
CA ARG A 148 0.20 -2.27 1.14
C ARG A 148 0.86 -0.98 0.64
N ILE A 149 0.44 0.19 1.12
CA ILE A 149 1.01 1.48 0.72
C ILE A 149 2.18 1.81 1.66
N PRO A 150 3.35 2.27 1.16
CA PRO A 150 4.47 2.67 2.01
C PRO A 150 4.05 3.76 2.99
N GLU A 151 4.53 3.70 4.23
CA GLU A 151 4.12 4.62 5.29
C GLU A 151 4.23 6.10 4.90
N PRO A 152 5.32 6.60 4.28
CA PRO A 152 5.41 8.01 3.91
C PRO A 152 4.29 8.45 2.94
N VAL A 153 4.03 7.63 1.92
CA VAL A 153 2.95 7.87 0.93
C VAL A 153 1.57 7.78 1.60
N ARG A 154 1.39 6.80 2.49
CA ARG A 154 0.12 6.58 3.21
C ARG A 154 -0.19 7.76 4.13
N GLN A 155 0.80 8.26 4.86
CA GLN A 155 0.63 9.40 5.77
C GLN A 155 0.32 10.69 5.01
N ALA A 156 1.03 10.95 3.89
CA ALA A 156 0.74 12.10 3.04
C ALA A 156 -0.71 12.07 2.47
N ASP A 157 -1.20 10.90 2.04
CA ASP A 157 -2.59 10.74 1.57
C ASP A 157 -3.61 10.96 2.71
N ILE A 158 -3.33 10.49 3.93
CA ILE A 158 -4.20 10.74 5.10
C ILE A 158 -4.23 12.23 5.43
N SER A 159 -3.07 12.86 5.59
CA SER A 159 -2.95 14.27 5.96
C SER A 159 -3.59 15.20 4.92
N SER A 160 -3.40 14.94 3.62
CA SER A 160 -4.02 15.74 2.56
C SER A 160 -5.55 15.61 2.56
N ARG A 161 -6.09 14.39 2.71
CA ARG A 161 -7.54 14.17 2.83
C ARG A 161 -8.12 14.83 4.08
N GLU A 162 -7.41 14.77 5.21
CA GLU A 162 -7.82 15.45 6.43
C GLU A 162 -7.82 16.97 6.29
N HIS A 163 -6.80 17.53 5.64
CA HIS A 163 -6.74 18.96 5.35
C HIS A 163 -7.93 19.39 4.50
N ILE A 164 -8.25 18.67 3.42
CA ILE A 164 -9.43 18.95 2.57
C ILE A 164 -10.72 18.92 3.39
N ARG A 165 -10.93 17.88 4.22
CA ARG A 165 -12.14 17.79 5.05
C ARG A 165 -12.27 18.97 6.00
N LYS A 166 -11.19 19.33 6.70
CA LYS A 166 -11.17 20.47 7.64
C LYS A 166 -11.43 21.79 6.93
N SER A 167 -10.76 22.03 5.81
CA SER A 167 -10.90 23.28 5.04
C SER A 167 -12.28 23.46 4.39
N LEU A 168 -12.98 22.36 4.08
CA LEU A 168 -14.32 22.39 3.49
C LEU A 168 -15.45 22.12 4.49
N GLY A 169 -15.15 21.97 5.79
CA GLY A 169 -16.15 21.69 6.82
C GLY A 169 -16.88 20.34 6.69
N LEU A 170 -16.26 19.35 6.03
CA LEU A 170 -16.87 18.03 5.81
C LEU A 170 -16.82 17.17 7.09
N PRO A 171 -17.86 16.38 7.40
CA PRO A 171 -17.87 15.51 8.57
C PRO A 171 -16.71 14.50 8.55
N GLY A 172 -16.09 14.30 9.71
CA GLY A 172 -14.97 13.37 9.86
C GLY A 172 -15.35 11.90 9.59
N PRO A 173 -14.37 11.00 9.44
CA PRO A 173 -14.64 9.57 9.40
C PRO A 173 -15.43 9.18 10.64
N ARG A 174 -16.53 8.43 10.47
CA ARG A 174 -17.26 7.88 11.61
C ARG A 174 -16.28 7.02 12.41
N THR A 175 -15.90 7.48 13.59
CA THR A 175 -15.24 6.63 14.57
C THR A 175 -16.13 5.42 14.79
N LEU A 176 -15.53 4.22 14.78
CA LEU A 176 -16.23 3.00 15.18
C LEU A 176 -16.88 3.29 16.52
N ARG A 177 -18.22 3.20 16.56
CA ARG A 177 -19.00 3.35 17.80
C ARG A 177 -18.38 2.41 18.83
N SER A 178 -18.03 2.96 20.00
CA SER A 178 -17.73 2.19 21.20
C SER A 178 -18.78 1.08 21.39
N PRO A 179 -18.41 -0.11 21.88
CA PRO A 179 -19.37 -1.20 22.03
C PRO A 179 -20.56 -0.71 22.83
N LYS A 180 -21.76 -0.94 22.28
CA LYS A 180 -23.04 -0.55 22.88
C LYS A 180 -23.01 -0.88 24.37
N ALA A 181 -23.16 0.16 25.20
CA ALA A 181 -23.57 -0.01 26.59
C ALA A 181 -24.81 -0.93 26.58
N GLN A 182 -24.74 -1.99 27.37
CA GLN A 182 -25.84 -2.93 27.54
C GLN A 182 -27.09 -2.14 27.92
N ARG A 183 -28.18 -2.36 27.17
CA ARG A 183 -29.49 -1.81 27.51
C ARG A 183 -29.87 -2.33 28.90
N PRO A 184 -30.40 -1.50 29.81
CA PRO A 184 -30.92 -1.98 31.08
C PRO A 184 -32.04 -2.97 30.80
N VAL A 185 -31.90 -4.18 31.33
CA VAL A 185 -32.97 -5.17 31.38
C VAL A 185 -34.04 -4.60 32.31
N ALA A 186 -35.21 -4.28 31.77
CA ALA A 186 -36.36 -3.91 32.57
C ALA A 186 -36.81 -5.13 33.37
N CYS A 187 -36.76 -5.04 34.70
CA CYS A 187 -37.35 -6.01 35.60
C CYS A 187 -38.87 -6.10 35.34
N PRO A 188 -39.44 -7.30 35.09
CA PRO A 188 -40.89 -7.47 35.11
C PRO A 188 -41.38 -7.45 36.56
N LYS A 189 -42.44 -6.68 36.82
CA LYS A 189 -43.21 -6.77 38.06
C LYS A 189 -43.82 -8.18 38.18
N ARG A 190 -43.72 -8.77 39.37
CA ARG A 190 -44.49 -9.94 39.77
C ARG A 190 -45.97 -9.56 39.81
N ASP A 191 -46.82 -10.37 39.17
CA ASP A 191 -48.07 -10.79 39.77
C ASP A 191 -48.50 -12.17 39.25
N SER A 192 -49.07 -12.92 40.20
CA SER A 192 -49.72 -14.23 40.26
C SER A 192 -50.23 -14.94 38.99
N GLY A 193 -50.08 -16.28 38.99
CA GLY A 193 -50.92 -17.21 38.21
C GLY A 193 -50.27 -18.57 37.94
N GLU A 194 -50.87 -19.65 38.45
CA GLU A 194 -50.41 -21.05 38.47
C GLU A 194 -50.20 -21.72 37.10
N SER A 195 -49.25 -22.66 37.03
CA SER A 195 -49.50 -24.12 36.86
C SER A 195 -48.34 -24.87 36.17
N SER A 196 -47.88 -25.91 36.88
CA SER A 196 -47.54 -27.28 36.44
C SER A 196 -46.65 -27.54 35.22
N GLY A 197 -45.57 -28.29 35.44
CA GLY A 197 -44.99 -29.17 34.40
C GLY A 197 -43.48 -29.43 34.55
N GLU A 198 -43.14 -30.51 35.26
CA GLU A 198 -41.79 -31.03 35.48
C GLU A 198 -41.09 -31.52 34.19
N GLY A 199 -39.75 -31.47 34.19
CA GLY A 199 -38.92 -32.13 33.17
C GLY A 199 -37.43 -31.78 33.31
N GLN A 200 -36.73 -32.45 34.24
CA GLN A 200 -35.28 -32.33 34.48
C GLN A 200 -34.45 -33.26 33.53
N PRO A 201 -33.12 -32.99 33.40
CA PRO A 201 -32.20 -33.49 32.37
C PRO A 201 -31.39 -34.71 32.84
N PRO A 202 -30.38 -35.23 32.08
CA PRO A 202 -28.96 -34.86 32.36
C PRO A 202 -27.99 -35.00 31.14
N GLN A 203 -26.96 -34.16 31.01
CA GLN A 203 -25.54 -34.27 31.43
C GLN A 203 -24.54 -34.85 30.40
N ASP A 204 -23.34 -34.26 30.47
CA ASP A 204 -22.07 -34.48 29.77
C ASP A 204 -21.56 -35.93 29.75
N HIS A 205 -20.60 -36.20 28.86
CA HIS A 205 -19.24 -36.66 29.21
C HIS A 205 -18.39 -36.98 27.94
N SER A 206 -17.15 -36.46 27.90
CA SER A 206 -16.02 -36.96 27.06
C SER A 206 -15.28 -38.10 27.80
N PRO A 207 -14.45 -38.97 27.15
CA PRO A 207 -13.03 -38.68 26.84
C PRO A 207 -12.38 -39.43 25.61
N GLY A 208 -11.15 -39.07 25.19
CA GLY A 208 -10.34 -39.64 24.05
C GLY A 208 -9.59 -40.97 24.34
N PRO A 209 -8.36 -41.30 23.84
CA PRO A 209 -7.54 -40.93 22.65
C PRO A 209 -6.81 -42.14 21.93
N ARG A 210 -5.77 -41.90 21.08
CA ARG A 210 -4.71 -42.79 20.45
C ARG A 210 -4.96 -43.19 18.96
N THR A 211 -4.01 -43.40 18.01
CA THR A 211 -2.56 -43.74 17.96
C THR A 211 -1.94 -43.47 16.55
N ALA A 212 -0.62 -43.68 16.42
CA ALA A 212 0.34 -43.28 15.37
C ALA A 212 0.41 -44.08 14.04
N SER A 213 1.09 -43.53 13.02
CA SER A 213 2.19 -44.21 12.26
C SER A 213 2.83 -43.34 11.14
N ARG A 214 4.15 -43.50 10.96
CA ARG A 214 5.06 -43.10 9.85
C ARG A 214 5.41 -44.37 9.04
N PRO A 215 5.86 -44.34 7.76
CA PRO A 215 7.22 -43.90 7.30
C PRO A 215 7.17 -43.21 5.91
N GLY A 216 8.22 -42.75 5.20
CA GLY A 216 9.67 -42.86 5.27
C GLY A 216 10.32 -42.02 4.14
N SER A 217 11.65 -42.02 4.16
CA SER A 217 12.72 -41.32 3.43
C SER A 217 12.61 -41.18 1.90
N GLN A 218 13.11 -40.05 1.34
CA GLN A 218 14.18 -40.05 0.32
C GLN A 218 14.78 -38.66 0.09
N GLU A 219 16.05 -38.69 -0.29
CA GLU A 219 17.08 -37.66 -0.32
C GLU A 219 17.52 -37.45 -1.78
N GLN A 220 17.69 -36.20 -2.26
CA GLN A 220 18.62 -35.91 -3.36
C GLN A 220 18.90 -34.40 -3.58
N ALA A 221 20.15 -34.05 -3.25
CA ALA A 221 21.13 -33.20 -3.95
C ALA A 221 20.70 -32.07 -4.91
N GLY A 222 21.06 -30.85 -4.50
CA GLY A 222 21.99 -29.90 -5.17
C GLY A 222 21.94 -29.66 -6.68
N LYS A 223 21.86 -28.38 -7.07
CA LYS A 223 22.57 -27.81 -8.23
C LYS A 223 22.69 -26.28 -8.15
N ASP A 224 23.93 -25.83 -8.08
CA ASP A 224 24.41 -24.47 -8.29
C ASP A 224 24.11 -23.97 -9.71
N TRP A 225 23.89 -22.66 -9.86
CA TRP A 225 24.00 -21.96 -11.13
C TRP A 225 24.87 -20.70 -10.95
N GLN A 226 25.95 -20.67 -11.74
CA GLN A 226 26.80 -19.51 -12.01
C GLN A 226 26.06 -18.49 -12.87
#